data_AF-A0A4P9YWS8-F1
#
_entry.id   AF-A0A4P9YWS8-F1
#
_cell.length_a   1.000
_cell.length_b   1.000
_cell.length_c   1.000
_cell.angle_alpha   90.00
_cell.angle_beta   90.00
_cell.angle_gamma   90.00
#
_symmetry.space_group_name_H-M   'P 1'
#
loop_
_entity.id
_entity.type
_entity.pdbx_description
1 polymer ?
#
loop_
_entity_poly.entity_id
_entity_poly.type
_entity_poly.pdbx_seq_one_letter_code
_entity_poly.pdbx_strand_id
1 'polypeptide(L)'
;MDAFLLTALSNPRDRIFLLKLDKDMEQFIQDTSRTRLEFPPLNSYQRLIIHKVAAYFNLEHSVESNKKSVVILTKCAESAM
;
A
#
# COMPACT_ATOMS: atom_id res chain seq x y z
N MET A 1 -4.24 -9.94 12.48
CA MET A 1 -3.49 -10.12 11.22
C MET A 1 -4.41 -10.70 10.18
N ASP A 2 -4.50 -10.08 9.00
CA ASP A 2 -5.39 -10.52 7.93
C ASP A 2 -4.91 -11.86 7.33
N ALA A 3 -5.78 -12.88 7.32
CA ALA A 3 -5.47 -14.21 6.79
C ALA A 3 -5.06 -14.19 5.31
N PHE A 4 -5.52 -13.18 4.58
CA PHE A 4 -5.13 -12.94 3.20
C PHE A 4 -3.64 -12.59 3.08
N LEU A 5 -3.15 -11.68 3.94
CA LEU A 5 -1.74 -11.25 3.90
C LEU A 5 -0.80 -12.40 4.29
N LEU A 6 -1.19 -13.23 5.25
CA LEU A 6 -0.44 -14.43 5.62
C LEU A 6 -0.35 -15.45 4.46
N THR A 7 -1.43 -15.59 3.70
CA THR A 7 -1.46 -16.44 2.51
C THR A 7 -0.57 -15.87 1.40
N ALA A 8 -0.64 -14.56 1.17
CA ALA A 8 0.20 -13.88 0.20
C ALA A 8 1.70 -13.96 0.57
N LEU A 9 2.06 -13.88 1.86
CA LEU A 9 3.45 -14.11 2.31
C LEU A 9 3.95 -15.53 2.05
N SER A 10 3.04 -16.51 1.95
CA SER A 10 3.39 -17.90 1.66
C SER A 10 3.70 -18.14 0.18
N ASN A 11 3.22 -17.26 -0.72
CA ASN A 11 3.54 -17.31 -2.14
C ASN A 11 4.83 -16.51 -2.42
N PRO A 12 5.89 -17.11 -3.00
CA PRO A 12 7.17 -16.42 -3.22
C PRO A 12 7.07 -15.13 -4.05
N ARG A 13 6.18 -15.08 -5.05
CA ARG A 13 5.99 -13.87 -5.88
C ARG A 13 5.30 -12.76 -5.09
N ASP A 14 4.23 -13.12 -4.39
CA ASP A 14 3.45 -12.15 -3.62
C ASP A 14 4.24 -11.67 -2.39
N ARG A 15 5.06 -12.53 -1.79
CA ARG A 15 6.01 -12.18 -0.73
C ARG A 15 6.99 -11.10 -1.16
N ILE A 16 7.58 -11.21 -2.35
CA ILE A 16 8.50 -10.17 -2.86
C ILE A 16 7.77 -8.84 -3.04
N PHE A 17 6.55 -8.87 -3.58
CA PHE A 17 5.73 -7.67 -3.74
C PHE A 17 5.37 -7.05 -2.38
N LEU A 18 4.93 -7.86 -1.41
CA LEU A 18 4.60 -7.43 -0.06
C LEU A 18 5.81 -6.82 0.67
N LEU A 19 6.98 -7.45 0.62
CA LEU A 19 8.18 -6.93 1.26
C LEU A 19 8.62 -5.59 0.65
N LYS A 20 8.47 -5.44 -0.66
CA LYS A 20 8.73 -4.15 -1.32
C LYS A 20 7.72 -3.10 -0.89
N LEU A 21 6.44 -3.47 -0.85
CA LEU A 21 5.36 -2.60 -0.42
C LEU A 21 5.55 -2.12 1.02
N ASP A 22 5.90 -3.03 1.94
CA ASP A 22 6.19 -2.75 3.34
C ASP A 22 7.29 -1.70 3.51
N LYS A 23 8.41 -1.88 2.79
CA LYS A 23 9.52 -0.92 2.76
C LYS A 23 9.14 0.43 2.14
N ASP A 24 8.29 0.42 1.11
CA ASP A 24 7.78 1.65 0.49
C ASP A 24 6.85 2.41 1.45
N MET A 25 6.00 1.70 2.22
CA MET A 25 5.16 2.30 3.28
C MET A 25 5.99 2.90 4.39
N GLU A 26 6.97 2.15 4.90
CA GLU A 26 7.82 2.61 6.00
C GLU A 26 8.57 3.88 5.61
N GLN A 27 9.21 3.90 4.44
CA GLN A 27 9.86 5.11 3.92
C GLN A 27 8.88 6.26 3.72
N PHE A 28 7.66 5.98 3.24
CA PHE A 28 6.65 7.01 3.06
C PHE A 28 6.20 7.61 4.39
N ILE A 29 5.98 6.80 5.42
CA ILE A 29 5.58 7.24 6.76
C ILE A 29 6.69 8.09 7.39
N GLN A 30 7.94 7.61 7.34
CA GLN A 30 9.11 8.30 7.89
C GLN A 30 9.43 9.62 7.16
N ASP A 31 9.17 9.70 5.86
CA ASP A 31 9.40 10.91 5.07
C ASP A 31 8.25 11.91 5.27
N THR A 32 8.42 12.87 6.19
CA THR A 32 7.42 13.92 6.46
C THR A 32 7.23 14.90 5.32
N SER A 33 8.15 14.97 4.35
CA SER A 33 8.02 15.82 3.17
C SER A 33 7.07 15.23 2.12
N ARG A 34 6.87 13.91 2.16
CA ARG A 34 5.95 13.20 1.26
C ARG A 34 4.54 13.17 1.83
N THR A 35 3.60 13.73 1.08
CA THR A 35 2.16 13.74 1.42
C THR A 35 1.37 12.64 0.71
N ARG A 36 1.90 12.13 -0.41
CA ARG A 36 1.27 11.06 -1.18
C ARG A 36 2.29 10.06 -1.73
N LEU A 37 1.89 8.80 -1.83
CA LEU A 37 2.62 7.72 -2.49
C LEU A 37 1.80 7.20 -3.67
N GLU A 38 2.34 7.28 -4.88
CA GLU A 38 1.66 6.88 -6.12
C GLU A 38 2.24 5.55 -6.63
N PHE A 39 1.38 4.56 -6.84
CA PHE A 39 1.76 3.28 -7.46
C PHE A 39 1.46 3.29 -8.97
N PRO A 40 2.27 2.60 -9.80
CA PRO A 40 1.94 2.43 -11.21
C PRO A 40 0.60 1.71 -11.40
N PRO A 41 0.06 1.60 -12.63
CA PRO A 41 -1.13 0.80 -12.89
C PRO A 41 -0.95 -0.64 -12.42
N LEU A 42 -1.78 -1.06 -11.46
CA LEU A 42 -1.74 -2.38 -10.84
C LEU A 42 -2.96 -3.20 -11.22
N ASN A 43 -2.81 -4.52 -11.25
CA ASN A 43 -3.95 -5.42 -11.46
C ASN A 43 -4.87 -5.46 -10.21
N SER A 44 -6.06 -6.03 -10.34
CA SER A 44 -7.04 -6.09 -9.24
C SER A 44 -6.51 -6.81 -7.99
N TYR A 45 -5.66 -7.83 -8.14
CA TYR A 45 -5.09 -8.57 -7.01
C TYR A 45 -4.04 -7.75 -6.25
N GLN A 46 -3.14 -7.08 -6.98
CA GLN A 46 -2.16 -6.17 -6.41
C GLN A 46 -2.83 -4.98 -5.71
N ARG A 47 -3.90 -4.44 -6.30
CA ARG A 47 -4.72 -3.40 -5.65
C ARG A 47 -5.30 -3.92 -4.33
N LEU A 48 -5.86 -5.13 -4.31
CA LEU A 48 -6.36 -5.75 -3.08
C LEU A 48 -5.28 -5.86 -1.99
N ILE A 49 -4.06 -6.28 -2.36
CA ILE A 49 -2.92 -6.31 -1.43
C ILE A 49 -2.65 -4.92 -0.86
N ILE A 50 -2.56 -3.89 -1.71
CA ILE A 50 -2.32 -2.51 -1.26
C ILE A 50 -3.44 -2.01 -0.36
N HIS A 51 -4.71 -2.28 -0.69
CA HIS A 51 -5.83 -1.92 0.17
C HIS A 51 -5.70 -2.51 1.58
N LYS A 52 -5.32 -3.79 1.68
CA LYS A 52 -5.13 -4.47 2.96
C LYS A 52 -3.94 -3.94 3.75
N VAL A 53 -2.82 -3.66 3.06
CA VAL A 53 -1.61 -3.13 3.69
C VAL A 53 -1.81 -1.66 4.12
N ALA A 54 -2.44 -0.83 3.29
CA ALA A 54 -2.77 0.56 3.64
C ALA A 54 -3.64 0.62 4.90
N ALA A 55 -4.65 -0.26 5.00
CA ALA A 55 -5.47 -0.37 6.20
C ALA A 55 -4.66 -0.80 7.45
N TYR A 56 -3.61 -1.60 7.29
CA TYR A 56 -2.71 -1.98 8.39
C TYR A 56 -1.87 -0.79 8.90
N PHE A 57 -1.44 0.08 8.00
CA PHE A 57 -0.67 1.29 8.31
C PHE A 57 -1.54 2.53 8.62
N ASN A 58 -2.87 2.36 8.72
CA ASN A 58 -3.82 3.47 8.84
C ASN A 58 -3.62 4.56 7.78
N LEU A 59 -3.29 4.15 6.55
CA LEU A 59 -3.17 5.04 5.41
C LEU A 59 -4.49 5.08 4.63
N GLU A 60 -4.88 6.27 4.22
CA GLU A 60 -6.00 6.45 3.31
C GLU A 60 -5.54 6.10 1.88
N HIS A 61 -6.45 5.50 1.11
CA HIS A 61 -6.15 5.08 -0.26
C HIS A 61 -7.23 5.58 -1.21
N SER A 62 -6.82 6.08 -2.37
CA SER A 62 -7.71 6.47 -3.45
C SER A 62 -7.22 5.89 -4.78
N VAL A 63 -8.15 5.69 -5.72
CA VAL A 63 -7.82 5.19 -7.06
C VAL A 63 -8.15 6.28 -8.08
N GLU A 64 -7.13 6.80 -8.76
CA GLU A 64 -7.33 7.82 -9.79
C GLU A 64 -7.61 7.16 -11.15
N SER A 65 -8.86 7.22 -11.59
CA SER A 65 -9.31 6.64 -12.87
C SER A 65 -8.75 7.38 -14.09
N ASN A 66 -8.45 8.67 -13.96
CA ASN A 66 -7.91 9.50 -15.05
C ASN A 66 -6.47 9.13 -15.47
N LYS A 67 -5.65 8.57 -14.57
CA LYS A 67 -4.24 8.19 -14.83
C LYS A 67 -4.01 6.68 -14.85
N LYS A 68 -4.92 5.91 -15.46
CA LYS A 68 -4.77 4.45 -15.60
C LYS A 68 -4.80 3.67 -14.26
N SER A 69 -5.70 4.02 -13.35
CA SER A 69 -5.89 3.29 -12.07
C SER A 69 -4.64 3.25 -11.18
N VAL A 70 -4.02 4.41 -11.00
CA VAL A 70 -2.96 4.63 -10.02
C VAL A 70 -3.56 4.58 -8.63
N VAL A 71 -2.96 3.79 -7.73
CA VAL A 71 -3.32 3.79 -6.31
C VAL A 71 -2.51 4.88 -5.63
N ILE A 72 -3.19 5.79 -4.94
CA ILE A 72 -2.59 6.88 -4.19
C ILE A 72 -2.82 6.60 -2.72
N LEU A 73 -1.74 6.55 -1.94
CA LEU A 73 -1.82 6.49 -0.48
C LEU A 73 -1.53 7.86 0.12
N THR A 74 -2.35 8.26 1.07
CA THR A 74 -2.24 9.51 1.83
C THR A 74 -2.17 9.20 3.32
N LYS A 75 -1.39 9.99 4.06
CA LYS A 75 -1.28 9.84 5.51
C LYS A 75 -2.60 10.29 6.14
N CYS A 76 -3.24 9.42 6.93
CA CYS A 76 -4.40 9.80 7.71
C CYS A 76 -3.92 10.60 8.94
N ALA A 77 -4.72 11.55 9.45
CA ALA A 77 -4.32 12.44 10.54
C ALA A 77 -3.96 11.71 11.87
N GLU A 78 -4.31 10.43 12.00
CA GLU A 78 -4.02 9.58 13.17
C GLU A 78 -2.69 8.82 13.11
N SER A 79 -2.02 8.74 11.95
CA SER A 79 -0.77 7.97 11.81
C SER A 79 0.49 8.74 12.28
N ALA A 80 0.31 9.84 13.02
CA ALA A 80 1.36 10.73 13.50
C ALA A 80 1.48 10.80 15.04
N MET A 81 0.87 9.87 15.77
CA MET A 81 1.06 9.71 17.21
C MET A 81 1.94 8.51 17.55
#